data_AF-A0AA88K0J8-F1
#
_entry.id   AF-A0AA88K0J8-F1
#
_cell.length_a   1.000
_cell.length_b   1.000
_cell.length_c   1.000
_cell.angle_alpha   90.00
_cell.angle_beta   90.00
_cell.angle_gamma   90.00
#
_symmetry.space_group_name_H-M   'P 1'
#
loop_
_entity.id
_entity.type
_entity.pdbx_description
1 polymer ?
#
loop_
_entity_poly.entity_id
_entity_poly.type
_entity_poly.pdbx_seq_one_letter_code
_entity_poly.pdbx_strand_id
1 'polypeptide(L)'
;MGNMLAIHGSVCFWLMGAVACQTGESEADRQQLQALDATLQTLNRQQNREADRLMGRMQEAVALTRFYPADVTVLEKAETVRSRANTVRGRIKALRNKLLQAANQAGGAGLGGTQPVAATLLGPDEAANLLQQSLRQYARHIRQVVPDMSDLLAADAKDDPSIRAAVGDAFDGQSFGEFYFGSASVAAALTTLSQKEGEVLRMELLALEELSKKIQHADAFFKIGAYAIPNSNTVREGQHYEADLFLTTSRQEVFRVAMQANGRSVKIGPYGAGQIAFPVPATAPSGPAFWEASISGSYRGRDTTFRFRVPYTIQRQ
;
A
#
# COMPACT_ATOMS: atom_id res chain seq x y z
N MET A 1 24.45 -54.51 -31.56
CA MET A 1 25.47 -54.24 -30.54
C MET A 1 25.45 -52.74 -30.25
N GLY A 2 25.19 -52.33 -29.01
CA GLY A 2 25.22 -50.91 -28.61
C GLY A 2 24.06 -50.54 -27.69
N ASN A 3 24.40 -50.26 -26.44
CA ASN A 3 23.54 -49.95 -25.30
C ASN A 3 22.69 -48.69 -25.46
N MET A 4 21.50 -48.71 -24.86
CA MET A 4 20.82 -47.50 -24.38
C MET A 4 20.31 -47.77 -22.95
N LEU A 5 20.89 -47.04 -21.99
CA LEU A 5 20.47 -47.03 -20.58
C LEU A 5 19.15 -46.27 -20.46
N ALA A 6 18.12 -46.90 -19.88
CA ALA A 6 16.96 -46.24 -19.32
C ALA A 6 16.85 -46.67 -17.85
N ILE A 7 17.00 -45.71 -16.94
CA ILE A 7 16.77 -45.87 -15.50
C ILE A 7 15.29 -45.61 -15.26
N HIS A 8 14.55 -46.64 -14.85
CA HIS A 8 13.26 -46.56 -14.18
C HIS A 8 13.19 -47.70 -13.15
N GLY A 9 12.66 -47.39 -11.96
CA GLY A 9 11.98 -48.40 -11.15
C GLY A 9 12.67 -48.79 -9.83
N SER A 10 12.09 -48.26 -8.76
CA SER A 10 11.77 -48.94 -7.50
C SER A 10 12.80 -49.89 -6.87
N VAL A 11 13.28 -49.51 -5.68
CA VAL A 11 13.58 -50.49 -4.63
C VAL A 11 12.92 -50.04 -3.33
N CYS A 12 11.93 -50.84 -2.95
CA CYS A 12 11.33 -50.92 -1.63
C CYS A 12 12.38 -51.55 -0.69
N PHE A 13 12.65 -50.95 0.47
CA PHE A 13 13.34 -51.67 1.55
C PHE A 13 12.60 -51.42 2.87
N TRP A 14 11.90 -52.47 3.29
CA TRP A 14 11.36 -52.67 4.62
C TRP A 14 12.52 -52.80 5.64
N LEU A 15 12.39 -52.11 6.76
CA LEU A 15 13.04 -52.50 8.02
C LEU A 15 11.99 -52.42 9.13
N MET A 16 11.45 -53.59 9.50
CA MET A 16 10.81 -53.80 10.79
C MET A 16 11.90 -53.88 11.86
N GLY A 17 11.80 -53.05 12.89
CA GLY A 17 12.58 -53.14 14.11
C GLY A 17 11.85 -52.40 15.21
N ALA A 18 11.19 -53.15 16.10
CA ALA A 18 10.58 -52.73 17.36
C ALA A 18 9.94 -51.32 17.38
N VAL A 19 8.64 -51.27 17.05
CA VAL A 19 7.79 -50.11 17.35
C VAL A 19 7.64 -50.03 18.87
N ALA A 20 8.60 -49.40 19.53
CA ALA A 20 8.32 -48.66 20.74
C ALA A 20 7.50 -47.45 20.29
N CYS A 21 6.28 -47.31 20.79
CA CYS A 21 5.46 -46.12 20.66
C CYS A 21 6.27 -44.88 21.10
N GLN A 22 6.91 -44.19 20.17
CA GLN A 22 7.26 -42.79 20.35
C GLN A 22 6.16 -41.99 19.67
N THR A 23 5.05 -41.83 20.39
CA THR A 23 3.98 -40.88 20.05
C THR A 23 4.44 -39.46 20.38
N GLY A 24 5.58 -39.05 19.80
CA GLY A 24 6.19 -37.75 19.97
C GLY A 24 6.88 -37.33 18.69
N GLU A 25 6.77 -36.05 18.35
CA GLU A 25 7.49 -35.42 17.24
C GLU A 25 8.98 -35.75 17.32
N SER A 26 9.54 -36.26 16.21
CA SER A 26 10.96 -36.62 16.17
C SER A 26 11.85 -35.40 16.36
N GLU A 27 13.09 -35.60 16.81
CA GLU A 27 14.02 -34.47 16.97
C GLU A 27 14.30 -33.75 15.64
N ALA A 28 14.30 -34.49 14.52
CA ALA A 28 14.45 -33.93 13.18
C ALA A 28 13.26 -33.05 12.78
N ASP A 29 12.03 -33.52 12.99
CA ASP A 29 10.81 -32.74 12.71
C ASP A 29 10.80 -31.43 13.51
N ARG A 30 11.21 -31.50 14.78
CA ARG A 30 11.31 -30.35 15.67
C ARG A 30 12.31 -29.31 15.19
N GLN A 31 13.49 -29.75 14.74
CA GLN A 31 14.49 -28.86 14.17
C GLN A 31 13.97 -28.20 12.88
N GLN A 32 13.24 -28.95 12.05
CA GLN A 32 12.62 -28.42 10.85
C GLN A 32 11.57 -27.35 11.16
N LEU A 33 10.70 -27.57 12.14
CA LEU A 33 9.71 -26.57 12.58
C LEU A 33 10.38 -25.32 13.16
N GLN A 34 11.45 -25.47 13.94
CA GLN A 34 12.22 -24.33 14.45
C GLN A 34 12.85 -23.50 13.33
N ALA A 35 13.44 -24.17 12.32
CA ALA A 35 14.01 -23.50 11.16
C ALA A 35 12.93 -22.77 10.33
N LEU A 36 11.75 -23.39 10.19
CA LEU A 36 10.60 -22.80 9.53
C LEU A 36 10.09 -21.57 10.28
N ASP A 37 9.91 -21.66 11.61
CA ASP A 37 9.50 -20.52 12.44
C ASP A 37 10.50 -19.36 12.33
N ALA A 38 11.81 -19.63 12.41
CA ALA A 38 12.84 -18.60 12.26
C ALA A 38 12.80 -17.92 10.89
N THR A 39 12.52 -18.69 9.84
CA THR A 39 12.36 -18.18 8.46
C THR A 39 11.12 -17.28 8.37
N LEU A 40 9.97 -17.75 8.88
CA LEU A 40 8.72 -16.99 8.90
C LEU A 40 8.87 -15.69 9.70
N GLN A 41 9.50 -15.72 10.87
CA GLN A 41 9.79 -14.49 11.61
C GLN A 41 10.64 -13.50 10.82
N THR A 42 11.58 -13.98 10.01
CA THR A 42 12.40 -13.13 9.16
C THR A 42 11.58 -12.50 8.05
N LEU A 43 10.71 -13.27 7.40
CA LEU A 43 9.77 -12.77 6.39
C LEU A 43 8.78 -11.77 7.00
N ASN A 44 8.19 -12.07 8.16
CA ASN A 44 7.29 -11.16 8.86
C ASN A 44 7.97 -9.84 9.21
N ARG A 45 9.25 -9.87 9.62
CA ARG A 45 10.03 -8.63 9.85
C ARG A 45 10.24 -7.84 8.56
N GLN A 46 10.46 -8.51 7.43
CA GLN A 46 10.60 -7.85 6.13
C GLN A 46 9.28 -7.20 5.69
N GLN A 47 8.17 -7.94 5.72
CA GLN A 47 6.84 -7.42 5.39
C GLN A 47 6.44 -6.26 6.31
N ASN A 48 6.78 -6.34 7.60
CA ASN A 48 6.53 -5.23 8.52
C ASN A 48 7.30 -3.96 8.13
N ARG A 49 8.57 -4.07 7.73
CA ARG A 49 9.36 -2.93 7.24
C ARG A 49 8.82 -2.40 5.92
N GLU A 50 8.28 -3.27 5.08
CA GLU A 50 7.62 -2.86 3.83
C GLU A 50 6.36 -2.05 4.10
N ALA A 51 5.54 -2.46 5.07
CA ALA A 51 4.39 -1.70 5.53
C ALA A 51 4.81 -0.33 6.09
N ASP A 52 5.90 -0.25 6.88
CA ASP A 52 6.45 1.02 7.36
C ASP A 52 6.88 1.93 6.20
N ARG A 53 7.55 1.38 5.17
CA ARG A 53 7.96 2.13 3.98
C ARG A 53 6.76 2.62 3.18
N LEU A 54 5.71 1.82 3.04
CA LEU A 54 4.51 2.20 2.33
C LEU A 54 3.76 3.32 3.07
N MET A 55 3.64 3.23 4.39
CA MET A 55 3.12 4.32 5.23
C MET A 55 3.93 5.60 5.04
N GLY A 56 5.26 5.53 5.07
CA GLY A 56 6.12 6.69 4.80
C GLY A 56 5.86 7.31 3.43
N ARG A 57 5.75 6.51 2.37
CA ARG A 57 5.41 7.00 1.02
C ARG A 57 4.03 7.66 0.96
N MET A 58 3.04 7.12 1.68
CA MET A 58 1.70 7.72 1.74
C MET A 58 1.72 9.07 2.45
N GLN A 59 2.46 9.19 3.55
CA GLN A 59 2.66 10.45 4.27
C GLN A 59 3.36 11.50 3.39
N GLU A 60 4.42 11.10 2.68
CA GLU A 60 5.11 11.95 1.71
C GLU A 60 4.18 12.40 0.58
N ALA A 61 3.39 11.50 0.02
CA ALA A 61 2.44 11.82 -1.05
C ALA A 61 1.38 12.84 -0.59
N VAL A 62 0.81 12.67 0.61
CA VAL A 62 -0.14 13.62 1.20
C VAL A 62 0.52 14.98 1.47
N ALA A 63 1.79 14.99 1.92
CA ALA A 63 2.54 16.22 2.09
C ALA A 63 2.77 16.95 0.74
N LEU A 64 3.03 16.21 -0.34
CA LEU A 64 3.19 16.76 -1.69
C LEU A 64 1.88 17.34 -2.25
N THR A 65 0.72 16.79 -1.86
CA THR A 65 -0.59 17.38 -2.17
C THR A 65 -0.98 18.51 -1.23
N ARG A 66 -0.08 18.90 -0.30
CA ARG A 66 -0.29 19.92 0.74
C ARG A 66 -1.52 19.61 1.60
N PHE A 67 -1.67 18.34 1.99
CA PHE A 67 -2.73 17.88 2.89
C PHE A 67 -4.14 18.14 2.34
N TYR A 68 -4.37 17.81 1.06
CA TYR A 68 -5.71 17.86 0.50
C TYR A 68 -6.66 16.98 1.34
N PRO A 69 -7.85 17.48 1.74
CA PRO A 69 -8.69 16.78 2.73
C PRO A 69 -9.01 15.32 2.39
N ALA A 70 -9.24 15.00 1.11
CA ALA A 70 -9.52 13.63 0.71
C ALA A 70 -8.29 12.70 0.90
N ASP A 71 -7.08 13.19 0.63
CA ASP A 71 -5.85 12.41 0.81
C ASP A 71 -5.54 12.21 2.31
N VAL A 72 -5.81 13.22 3.15
CA VAL A 72 -5.71 13.11 4.61
C VAL A 72 -6.64 12.02 5.14
N THR A 73 -7.89 12.00 4.71
CA THR A 73 -8.84 10.93 5.09
C THR A 73 -8.38 9.54 4.63
N VAL A 74 -7.71 9.44 3.48
CA VAL A 74 -7.13 8.17 3.03
C VAL A 74 -5.96 7.75 3.93
N LEU A 75 -5.10 8.69 4.32
CA LEU A 75 -4.00 8.44 5.25
C LEU A 75 -4.49 7.99 6.63
N GLU A 76 -5.52 8.63 7.19
CA GLU A 76 -6.12 8.23 8.48
C GLU A 76 -6.66 6.78 8.45
N LYS A 77 -7.24 6.36 7.31
CA LYS A 77 -7.66 4.97 7.11
C LYS A 77 -6.46 4.02 7.09
N ALA A 78 -5.37 4.42 6.45
CA ALA A 78 -4.13 3.63 6.40
C ALA A 78 -3.49 3.48 7.80
N GLU A 79 -3.48 4.57 8.58
CA GLU A 79 -3.03 4.55 9.98
C GLU A 79 -3.90 3.63 10.85
N THR A 80 -5.21 3.62 10.61
CA THR A 80 -6.13 2.70 11.29
C THR A 80 -5.83 1.24 10.96
N VAL A 81 -5.58 0.92 9.68
CA VAL A 81 -5.15 -0.41 9.23
C VAL A 81 -3.86 -0.83 9.94
N ARG A 82 -2.84 0.04 9.96
CA ARG A 82 -1.55 -0.18 10.62
C ARG A 82 -1.72 -0.43 12.13
N SER A 83 -2.50 0.40 12.80
CA SER A 83 -2.74 0.30 14.24
C SER A 83 -3.42 -1.02 14.63
N ARG A 84 -4.44 -1.44 13.86
CA ARG A 84 -5.14 -2.71 14.10
C ARG A 84 -4.24 -3.92 13.81
N ALA A 85 -3.44 -3.88 12.74
CA ALA A 85 -2.46 -4.92 12.47
C ALA A 85 -1.45 -5.05 13.62
N ASN A 86 -0.90 -3.93 14.11
CA ASN A 86 0.02 -3.90 15.24
C ASN A 86 -0.61 -4.43 16.53
N THR A 87 -1.90 -4.19 16.76
CA THR A 87 -2.65 -4.74 17.90
C THR A 87 -2.67 -6.27 17.85
N VAL A 88 -3.04 -6.85 16.70
CA VAL A 88 -3.09 -8.31 16.53
C VAL A 88 -1.69 -8.92 16.65
N ARG A 89 -0.69 -8.32 16.00
CA ARG A 89 0.71 -8.77 16.07
C ARG A 89 1.28 -8.69 17.48
N GLY A 90 0.93 -7.65 18.24
CA GLY A 90 1.26 -7.53 19.65
C GLY A 90 0.71 -8.70 20.47
N ARG A 91 -0.54 -9.10 20.22
CA ARG A 91 -1.15 -10.29 20.85
C ARG A 91 -0.40 -11.57 20.46
N ILE A 92 -0.12 -11.79 19.18
CA ILE A 92 0.64 -12.95 18.69
C ILE A 92 2.01 -13.02 19.39
N LYS A 93 2.76 -11.91 19.40
CA LYS A 93 4.07 -11.83 20.06
C LYS A 93 3.99 -12.13 21.56
N ALA A 94 2.96 -11.62 22.24
CA ALA A 94 2.75 -11.90 23.66
C ALA A 94 2.49 -13.40 23.91
N LEU A 95 1.67 -14.06 23.08
CA LEU A 95 1.42 -15.49 23.17
C LEU A 95 2.68 -16.32 22.91
N ARG A 96 3.46 -15.97 21.88
CA ARG A 96 4.75 -16.62 21.61
C ARG A 96 5.69 -16.54 22.81
N ASN A 97 5.81 -15.36 23.43
CA ASN A 97 6.66 -15.16 24.60
C ASN A 97 6.18 -15.98 25.80
N LYS A 98 4.87 -15.97 26.08
CA LYS A 98 4.28 -16.79 27.15
C LYS A 98 4.55 -18.28 26.92
N LEU A 99 4.40 -18.74 25.68
CA LEU A 99 4.60 -20.15 25.34
C LEU A 99 6.07 -20.58 25.50
N LEU A 100 7.02 -19.74 25.07
CA LEU A 100 8.45 -19.98 25.28
C LEU A 100 8.82 -20.01 26.77
N GLN A 101 8.23 -19.11 27.58
CA GLN A 101 8.43 -19.12 29.03
C GLN A 101 7.89 -20.40 29.67
N ALA A 102 6.67 -20.80 29.32
CA ALA A 102 6.06 -22.04 29.81
C ALA A 102 6.88 -23.28 29.41
N ALA A 103 7.38 -23.31 28.17
CA ALA A 103 8.24 -24.39 27.68
C ALA A 103 9.56 -24.51 28.46
N ASN A 104 10.18 -23.36 28.79
CA ASN A 104 11.40 -23.33 29.59
C ASN A 104 11.17 -23.77 31.05
N GLN A 105 9.99 -23.51 31.60
CA GLN A 105 9.62 -23.90 32.96
C GLN A 105 9.21 -25.37 33.09
N ALA A 106 8.69 -25.98 32.01
CA ALA A 106 8.12 -27.33 32.05
C ALA A 106 9.13 -28.46 32.25
N GLY A 107 10.42 -28.25 31.93
CA GLY A 107 11.48 -29.27 32.07
C GLY A 107 11.31 -30.50 31.15
N GLY A 108 12.43 -31.04 30.64
CA GLY A 108 12.47 -32.34 29.93
C GLY A 108 12.03 -32.34 28.44
N ALA A 109 10.89 -31.73 28.08
CA ALA A 109 10.38 -31.77 26.70
C ALA A 109 10.67 -30.49 25.88
N GLY A 110 10.92 -29.36 26.56
CA GLY A 110 11.23 -28.07 25.93
C GLY A 110 10.26 -27.73 24.79
N LEU A 111 10.82 -27.48 23.60
CA LEU A 111 10.05 -27.12 22.41
C LEU A 111 9.21 -28.27 21.81
N GLY A 112 9.42 -29.52 22.24
CA GLY A 112 8.61 -30.67 21.83
C GLY A 112 7.39 -30.92 22.72
N GLY A 113 7.25 -30.22 23.85
CA GLY A 113 6.15 -30.45 24.79
C GLY A 113 4.80 -29.94 24.28
N THR A 114 3.73 -30.66 24.57
CA THR A 114 2.34 -30.25 24.27
C THR A 114 1.65 -29.60 25.48
N GLN A 115 2.05 -29.96 26.70
CA GLN A 115 1.49 -29.41 27.93
C GLN A 115 1.60 -27.87 28.03
N PRO A 116 2.73 -27.22 27.66
CA PRO A 116 2.81 -25.75 27.66
C PRO A 116 1.82 -25.11 26.69
N VAL A 117 1.57 -25.74 25.54
CA VAL A 117 0.58 -25.29 24.55
C VAL A 117 -0.81 -25.38 25.12
N ALA A 118 -1.18 -26.54 25.67
CA ALA A 118 -2.48 -26.74 26.31
C ALA A 118 -2.73 -25.72 27.44
N ALA A 119 -1.75 -25.51 28.32
CA ALA A 119 -1.88 -24.56 29.42
C ALA A 119 -1.97 -23.09 28.96
N THR A 120 -1.22 -22.70 27.92
CA THR A 120 -1.11 -21.30 27.50
C THR A 120 -2.19 -20.88 26.51
N LEU A 121 -2.55 -21.76 25.56
CA LEU A 121 -3.45 -21.44 24.44
C LEU A 121 -4.86 -21.99 24.62
N LEU A 122 -4.98 -23.15 25.28
CA LEU A 122 -6.25 -23.86 25.49
C LEU A 122 -6.70 -23.86 26.96
N GLY A 123 -5.96 -23.17 27.82
CA GLY A 123 -6.25 -23.03 29.23
C GLY A 123 -7.49 -22.18 29.49
N PRO A 124 -7.81 -21.93 30.78
CA PRO A 124 -9.03 -21.23 31.19
C PRO A 124 -9.17 -19.80 30.64
N ASP A 125 -8.05 -19.16 30.27
CA ASP A 125 -8.03 -17.84 29.64
C ASP A 125 -8.46 -17.86 28.16
N GLU A 126 -8.66 -19.05 27.57
CA GLU A 126 -9.06 -19.27 26.17
C GLU A 126 -8.27 -18.42 25.16
N ALA A 127 -6.96 -18.33 25.35
CA ALA A 127 -6.12 -17.38 24.61
C ALA A 127 -6.17 -17.60 23.08
N ALA A 128 -6.33 -18.84 22.62
CA ALA A 128 -6.55 -19.15 21.22
C ALA A 128 -7.87 -18.57 20.67
N ASN A 129 -8.97 -18.63 21.45
CA ASN A 129 -10.26 -18.06 21.06
C ASN A 129 -10.19 -16.52 21.00
N LEU A 130 -9.51 -15.90 21.96
CA LEU A 130 -9.28 -14.44 21.95
C LEU A 130 -8.43 -14.00 20.76
N LEU A 131 -7.41 -14.79 20.39
CA LEU A 131 -6.63 -14.56 19.18
C LEU A 131 -7.51 -14.68 17.92
N GLN A 132 -8.32 -15.73 17.83
CA GLN A 132 -9.25 -15.94 16.73
C GLN A 132 -10.20 -14.74 16.54
N GLN A 133 -10.81 -14.27 17.64
CA GLN A 133 -11.69 -13.10 17.60
C GLN A 133 -10.97 -11.84 17.10
N SER A 134 -9.72 -11.65 17.53
CA SER A 134 -8.87 -10.53 17.09
C SER A 134 -8.61 -10.59 15.58
N LEU A 135 -8.25 -11.77 15.08
CA LEU A 135 -8.01 -12.02 13.65
C LEU A 135 -9.29 -11.81 12.83
N ARG A 136 -10.44 -12.33 13.28
CA ARG A 136 -11.75 -12.12 12.61
C ARG A 136 -12.16 -10.65 12.58
N GLN A 137 -11.93 -9.91 13.66
CA GLN A 137 -12.21 -8.47 13.71
C GLN A 137 -11.31 -7.70 12.73
N TYR A 138 -10.03 -8.07 12.66
CA TYR A 138 -9.10 -7.47 11.72
C TYR A 138 -9.47 -7.76 10.27
N ALA A 139 -9.77 -9.02 9.93
CA ALA A 139 -10.17 -9.41 8.58
C ALA A 139 -11.42 -8.65 8.11
N ARG A 140 -12.46 -8.58 8.96
CA ARG A 140 -13.67 -7.79 8.68
C ARG A 140 -13.38 -6.31 8.45
N HIS A 141 -12.44 -5.73 9.19
CA HIS A 141 -12.04 -4.35 8.97
C HIS A 141 -11.33 -4.18 7.63
N ILE A 142 -10.41 -5.09 7.29
CA ILE A 142 -9.70 -5.04 6.00
C ILE A 142 -10.66 -5.16 4.82
N ARG A 143 -11.74 -5.94 4.92
CA ARG A 143 -12.77 -6.01 3.87
C ARG A 143 -13.48 -4.70 3.58
N GLN A 144 -13.52 -3.78 4.53
CA GLN A 144 -14.06 -2.43 4.29
C GLN A 144 -13.15 -1.61 3.36
N VAL A 145 -11.87 -1.99 3.25
CA VAL A 145 -10.86 -1.37 2.40
C VAL A 145 -10.67 -2.14 1.10
N VAL A 146 -10.61 -3.47 1.19
CA VAL A 146 -10.37 -4.42 0.10
C VAL A 146 -11.55 -5.43 0.07
N PRO A 147 -12.64 -5.15 -0.66
CA PRO A 147 -13.87 -5.94 -0.59
C PRO A 147 -13.72 -7.44 -0.92
N ASP A 148 -12.81 -7.75 -1.85
CA ASP A 148 -12.53 -9.11 -2.34
C ASP A 148 -11.59 -9.90 -1.41
N MET A 149 -11.18 -9.30 -0.29
CA MET A 149 -10.30 -9.95 0.67
C MET A 149 -11.05 -11.08 1.40
N SER A 150 -10.39 -12.24 1.50
CA SER A 150 -10.93 -13.41 2.21
C SER A 150 -11.11 -13.15 3.71
N ASP A 151 -12.23 -13.64 4.27
CA ASP A 151 -12.52 -13.66 5.71
C ASP A 151 -11.87 -14.83 6.46
N LEU A 152 -11.14 -15.69 5.76
CA LEU A 152 -10.68 -16.97 6.30
C LEU A 152 -9.46 -16.89 7.22
N LEU A 153 -8.91 -15.69 7.48
CA LEU A 153 -7.74 -15.48 8.36
C LEU A 153 -7.86 -16.23 9.70
N ALA A 154 -9.09 -16.33 10.22
CA ALA A 154 -9.42 -17.07 11.43
C ALA A 154 -10.77 -17.81 11.33
N ALA A 155 -11.04 -18.41 10.17
CA ALA A 155 -12.16 -19.35 10.05
C ALA A 155 -11.98 -20.53 11.01
N ASP A 156 -13.09 -21.06 11.51
CA ASP A 156 -13.06 -22.40 12.13
C ASP A 156 -12.81 -23.44 11.04
N ALA A 157 -12.31 -24.63 11.40
CA ALA A 157 -11.98 -25.68 10.43
C ALA A 157 -13.14 -25.99 9.47
N LYS A 158 -14.36 -26.09 10.02
CA LYS A 158 -15.62 -26.30 9.26
C LYS A 158 -15.98 -25.16 8.31
N ASP A 159 -15.54 -23.94 8.62
CA ASP A 159 -15.89 -22.73 7.86
C ASP A 159 -14.84 -22.42 6.78
N ASP A 160 -13.70 -23.13 6.78
CA ASP A 160 -12.64 -22.97 5.80
C ASP A 160 -12.76 -24.02 4.67
N PRO A 161 -13.11 -23.62 3.43
CA PRO A 161 -13.20 -24.54 2.31
C PRO A 161 -11.89 -25.25 1.99
N SER A 162 -10.73 -24.64 2.26
CA SER A 162 -9.43 -25.24 1.99
C SER A 162 -9.12 -26.38 2.97
N ILE A 163 -9.53 -26.23 4.24
CA ILE A 163 -9.42 -27.27 5.25
C ILE A 163 -10.37 -28.43 4.89
N ARG A 164 -11.64 -28.15 4.61
CA ARG A 164 -12.59 -29.20 4.20
C ARG A 164 -12.15 -29.94 2.95
N ALA A 165 -11.55 -29.25 1.97
CA ALA A 165 -11.00 -29.90 0.78
C ALA A 165 -9.82 -30.84 1.09
N ALA A 166 -9.03 -30.54 2.13
CA ALA A 166 -7.85 -31.32 2.50
C ALA A 166 -8.17 -32.52 3.41
N VAL A 167 -9.10 -32.35 4.37
CA VAL A 167 -9.33 -33.33 5.44
C VAL A 167 -10.80 -33.73 5.63
N GLY A 168 -11.71 -33.25 4.78
CA GLY A 168 -13.15 -33.54 4.87
C GLY A 168 -13.75 -33.04 6.19
N ASP A 169 -14.71 -33.80 6.72
CA ASP A 169 -15.47 -33.44 7.93
C ASP A 169 -14.77 -33.89 9.23
N ALA A 170 -13.53 -34.38 9.15
CA ALA A 170 -12.79 -35.01 10.27
C ALA A 170 -12.61 -34.09 11.49
N PHE A 171 -12.76 -32.78 11.31
CA PHE A 171 -12.57 -31.77 12.35
C PHE A 171 -13.77 -30.83 12.52
N ASP A 172 -14.96 -31.19 12.02
CA ASP A 172 -16.14 -30.31 11.98
C ASP A 172 -16.66 -29.88 13.37
N GLY A 173 -16.22 -30.54 14.44
CA GLY A 173 -16.52 -30.18 15.82
C GLY A 173 -15.42 -29.40 16.56
N GLN A 174 -14.24 -29.23 15.98
CA GLN A 174 -13.11 -28.58 16.66
C GLN A 174 -13.17 -27.06 16.52
N SER A 175 -13.01 -26.39 17.66
CA SER A 175 -12.76 -24.95 17.69
C SER A 175 -11.43 -24.60 17.01
N PHE A 176 -11.26 -23.33 16.62
CA PHE A 176 -9.96 -22.84 16.14
C PHE A 176 -8.79 -23.20 17.07
N GLY A 177 -8.98 -23.10 18.38
CA GLY A 177 -7.97 -23.47 19.35
C GLY A 177 -7.60 -24.95 19.25
N GLU A 178 -8.59 -25.83 19.30
CA GLU A 178 -8.38 -27.28 19.26
C GLU A 178 -7.76 -27.73 17.94
N PHE A 179 -8.23 -27.20 16.81
CA PHE A 179 -7.73 -27.56 15.49
C PHE A 179 -6.25 -27.20 15.32
N TYR A 180 -5.87 -25.97 15.68
CA TYR A 180 -4.50 -25.49 15.47
C TYR A 180 -3.53 -25.87 16.60
N PHE A 181 -4.02 -26.10 17.83
CA PHE A 181 -3.18 -26.23 19.01
C PHE A 181 -3.47 -27.45 19.90
N GLY A 182 -4.56 -28.19 19.66
CA GLY A 182 -5.02 -29.30 20.51
C GLY A 182 -3.98 -30.39 20.77
N SER A 183 -3.21 -30.74 19.73
CA SER A 183 -2.13 -31.72 19.79
C SER A 183 -0.77 -31.15 19.40
N ALA A 184 -0.66 -29.83 19.30
CA ALA A 184 0.55 -29.18 18.80
C ALA A 184 1.67 -29.21 19.85
N SER A 185 2.90 -29.48 19.41
CA SER A 185 4.10 -29.18 20.19
C SER A 185 4.30 -27.67 20.29
N VAL A 186 5.13 -27.20 21.23
CA VAL A 186 5.52 -25.79 21.31
C VAL A 186 6.13 -25.31 19.98
N ALA A 187 6.98 -26.09 19.32
CA ALA A 187 7.57 -25.75 18.03
C ALA A 187 6.50 -25.57 16.93
N ALA A 188 5.52 -26.48 16.87
CA ALA A 188 4.39 -26.38 15.94
C ALA A 188 3.52 -25.15 16.23
N ALA A 189 3.16 -24.93 17.49
CA ALA A 189 2.35 -23.79 17.90
C ALA A 189 3.03 -22.44 17.59
N LEU A 190 4.34 -22.33 17.84
CA LEU A 190 5.12 -21.14 17.45
C LEU A 190 5.08 -20.94 15.93
N THR A 191 5.29 -22.00 15.16
CA THR A 191 5.23 -21.93 13.69
C THR A 191 3.87 -21.43 13.21
N THR A 192 2.77 -21.98 13.73
CA THR A 192 1.40 -21.53 13.41
C THR A 192 1.17 -20.06 13.76
N LEU A 193 1.64 -19.61 14.94
CA LEU A 193 1.55 -18.19 15.33
C LEU A 193 2.35 -17.28 14.38
N SER A 194 3.52 -17.73 13.94
CA SER A 194 4.33 -17.04 12.91
C SER A 194 3.62 -16.95 11.56
N GLN A 195 2.99 -18.04 11.11
CA GLN A 195 2.20 -18.05 9.88
C GLN A 195 1.04 -17.05 9.95
N LYS A 196 0.29 -17.04 11.06
CA LYS A 196 -0.81 -16.10 11.27
C LYS A 196 -0.37 -14.63 11.32
N GLU A 197 0.80 -14.33 11.89
CA GLU A 197 1.37 -12.98 11.80
C GLU A 197 1.68 -12.59 10.34
N GLY A 198 2.22 -13.51 9.54
CA GLY A 198 2.48 -13.26 8.12
C GLY A 198 1.21 -13.02 7.30
N GLU A 199 0.14 -13.77 7.59
CA GLU A 199 -1.17 -13.54 6.96
C GLU A 199 -1.73 -12.16 7.31
N VAL A 200 -1.61 -11.71 8.57
CA VAL A 200 -2.00 -10.36 9.02
C VAL A 200 -1.20 -9.30 8.24
N LEU A 201 0.12 -9.45 8.16
CA LEU A 201 0.98 -8.50 7.45
C LEU A 201 0.70 -8.46 5.94
N ARG A 202 0.39 -9.60 5.33
CA ARG A 202 -0.02 -9.66 3.92
C ARG A 202 -1.31 -8.89 3.68
N MET A 203 -2.32 -9.06 4.53
CA MET A 203 -3.57 -8.32 4.46
C MET A 203 -3.37 -6.82 4.66
N GLU A 204 -2.48 -6.46 5.59
CA GLU A 204 -2.08 -5.08 5.83
C GLU A 204 -1.50 -4.44 4.56
N LEU A 205 -0.49 -5.09 3.96
CA LEU A 205 0.17 -4.60 2.75
C LEU A 205 -0.83 -4.38 1.61
N LEU A 206 -1.70 -5.35 1.34
CA LEU A 206 -2.72 -5.22 0.30
C LEU A 206 -3.69 -4.06 0.58
N ALA A 207 -4.11 -3.88 1.82
CA ALA A 207 -4.98 -2.76 2.19
C ALA A 207 -4.29 -1.40 2.06
N LEU A 208 -3.03 -1.30 2.48
CA LEU A 208 -2.22 -0.09 2.33
C LEU A 208 -1.96 0.22 0.84
N GLU A 209 -1.74 -0.80 0.01
CA GLU A 209 -1.59 -0.64 -1.44
C GLU A 209 -2.86 -0.08 -2.06
N GLU A 210 -4.03 -0.66 -1.74
CA GLU A 210 -5.33 -0.18 -2.23
C GLU A 210 -5.66 1.24 -1.75
N LEU A 211 -5.26 1.61 -0.54
CA LEU A 211 -5.42 2.97 -0.04
C LEU A 211 -4.45 3.93 -0.73
N SER A 212 -3.20 3.53 -0.96
CA SER A 212 -2.20 4.39 -1.59
C SER A 212 -2.58 4.79 -3.02
N LYS A 213 -3.26 3.92 -3.77
CA LYS A 213 -3.83 4.23 -5.09
C LYS A 213 -4.88 5.35 -5.07
N LYS A 214 -5.49 5.61 -3.91
CA LYS A 214 -6.54 6.64 -3.74
C LYS A 214 -5.97 8.00 -3.37
N ILE A 215 -4.69 8.07 -2.98
CA ILE A 215 -4.00 9.34 -2.74
C ILE A 215 -3.68 9.95 -4.10
N GLN A 216 -4.08 11.21 -4.30
CA GLN A 216 -3.75 11.90 -5.54
C GLN A 216 -2.24 12.03 -5.67
N HIS A 217 -1.69 11.64 -6.81
CA HIS A 217 -0.28 11.91 -7.08
C HIS A 217 -0.12 13.41 -7.35
N ALA A 218 0.52 14.12 -6.43
CA ALA A 218 1.13 15.39 -6.73
C ALA A 218 2.27 15.13 -7.73
N ASP A 219 1.94 15.23 -9.02
CA ASP A 219 2.91 15.06 -10.08
C ASP A 219 4.12 15.96 -9.82
N ALA A 220 5.29 15.33 -9.68
CA ALA A 220 6.52 15.99 -9.26
C ALA A 220 7.14 16.88 -10.36
N PHE A 221 6.51 16.98 -11.54
CA PHE A 221 7.04 17.73 -12.68
C PHE A 221 5.97 18.51 -13.45
N PHE A 222 5.16 19.32 -12.75
CA PHE A 222 4.40 20.39 -13.40
C PHE A 222 5.27 21.64 -13.55
N LYS A 223 5.94 21.77 -14.70
CA LYS A 223 6.42 23.09 -15.15
C LYS A 223 5.23 23.78 -15.79
N ILE A 224 4.72 24.80 -15.12
CA ILE A 224 3.72 25.70 -15.68
C ILE A 224 4.47 26.90 -16.25
N GLY A 225 4.41 27.07 -17.56
CA GLY A 225 5.00 28.21 -18.25
C GLY A 225 3.91 29.00 -18.95
N ALA A 226 3.88 30.31 -18.72
CA ALA A 226 3.02 31.21 -19.46
C ALA A 226 3.87 31.93 -20.52
N TYR A 227 3.40 31.94 -21.77
CA TYR A 227 4.13 32.49 -22.90
C TYR A 227 3.20 33.40 -23.70
N ALA A 228 3.73 34.53 -24.16
CA ALA A 228 3.15 35.32 -25.22
C ALA A 228 4.02 35.20 -26.46
N ILE A 229 3.43 34.80 -27.57
CA ILE A 229 4.09 34.66 -28.86
C ILE A 229 3.52 35.75 -29.77
N PRO A 230 4.25 36.84 -30.01
CA PRO A 230 3.79 37.89 -30.91
C PRO A 230 3.86 37.45 -32.37
N ASN A 231 2.88 37.87 -33.17
CA ASN A 231 2.97 37.79 -34.63
C ASN A 231 4.13 38.65 -35.16
N SER A 232 4.36 39.80 -34.51
CA SER A 232 5.53 40.65 -34.72
C SER A 232 5.91 41.37 -33.43
N ASN A 233 7.22 41.38 -33.11
CA ASN A 233 7.77 42.16 -32.01
C ASN A 233 7.81 43.68 -32.29
N THR A 234 7.47 44.07 -33.51
CA THR A 234 7.51 45.45 -33.97
C THR A 234 6.18 45.83 -34.60
N VAL A 235 5.59 46.94 -34.15
CA VAL A 235 4.29 47.44 -34.63
C VAL A 235 4.42 48.91 -34.95
N ARG A 236 3.79 49.35 -36.04
CA ARG A 236 3.74 50.76 -36.40
C ARG A 236 2.71 51.48 -35.55
N GLU A 237 2.96 52.75 -35.24
CA GLU A 237 1.94 53.61 -34.64
C GLU A 237 0.64 53.59 -35.46
N GLY A 238 -0.51 53.51 -34.78
CA GLY A 238 -1.83 53.39 -35.42
C GLY A 238 -2.21 51.98 -35.91
N GLN A 239 -1.31 51.00 -35.85
CA GLN A 239 -1.61 49.60 -36.22
C GLN A 239 -2.01 48.75 -35.01
N HIS A 240 -2.46 47.52 -35.27
CA HIS A 240 -2.77 46.55 -34.23
C HIS A 240 -1.54 45.73 -33.86
N TYR A 241 -1.33 45.53 -32.56
CA TYR A 241 -0.44 44.52 -32.04
C TYR A 241 -1.22 43.21 -31.88
N GLU A 242 -0.63 42.10 -32.33
CA GLU A 242 -1.22 40.76 -32.27
C GLU A 242 -0.26 39.75 -31.63
N ALA A 243 -0.77 38.92 -30.73
CA ALA A 243 -0.02 37.86 -30.08
C ALA A 243 -0.93 36.70 -29.63
N ASP A 244 -0.35 35.52 -29.55
CA ASP A 244 -0.98 34.36 -28.93
C ASP A 244 -0.47 34.16 -27.50
N LEU A 245 -1.39 33.97 -26.57
CA LEU A 245 -1.13 33.69 -25.17
C LEU A 245 -1.34 32.20 -24.88
N PHE A 246 -0.33 31.53 -24.35
CA PHE A 246 -0.41 30.11 -24.01
C PHE A 246 0.00 29.86 -22.57
N LEU A 247 -0.68 28.89 -21.95
CA LEU A 247 -0.25 28.24 -20.72
C LEU A 247 0.20 26.82 -21.06
N THR A 248 1.51 26.55 -21.01
CA THR A 248 2.02 25.19 -21.17
C THR A 248 2.01 24.49 -19.82
N THR A 249 1.58 23.22 -19.85
CA THR A 249 1.57 22.35 -18.70
C THR A 249 2.00 20.96 -19.18
N SER A 250 2.65 20.18 -18.32
CA SER A 250 3.06 18.81 -18.62
C SER A 250 1.88 17.82 -18.71
N ARG A 251 0.63 18.26 -18.46
CA ARG A 251 -0.59 17.47 -18.67
C ARG A 251 -1.67 18.23 -19.44
N GLN A 252 -2.57 17.49 -20.09
CA GLN A 252 -3.68 17.99 -20.91
C GLN A 252 -4.94 18.36 -20.12
N GLU A 253 -4.92 18.30 -18.78
CA GLU A 253 -6.08 18.64 -17.96
C GLU A 253 -6.45 20.12 -18.19
N VAL A 254 -7.62 20.35 -18.79
CA VAL A 254 -8.11 21.69 -19.17
C VAL A 254 -8.47 22.46 -17.90
N PHE A 255 -7.59 23.36 -17.49
CA PHE A 255 -7.87 24.30 -16.40
C PHE A 255 -8.99 25.25 -16.81
N ARG A 256 -9.93 25.58 -15.89
CA ARG A 256 -10.81 26.74 -16.03
C ARG A 256 -9.97 28.01 -15.83
N VAL A 257 -9.19 28.36 -16.84
CA VAL A 257 -8.33 29.54 -16.83
C VAL A 257 -9.09 30.76 -17.33
N ALA A 258 -8.76 31.91 -16.75
CA ALA A 258 -9.10 33.22 -17.25
C ALA A 258 -7.80 33.89 -17.71
N MET A 259 -7.81 34.43 -18.92
CA MET A 259 -6.69 35.17 -19.48
C MET A 259 -7.03 36.65 -19.60
N GLN A 260 -6.07 37.52 -19.34
CA GLN A 260 -6.21 38.96 -19.56
C GLN A 260 -4.98 39.57 -20.24
N ALA A 261 -5.23 40.57 -21.06
CA ALA A 261 -4.23 41.42 -21.70
C ALA A 261 -4.56 42.89 -21.38
N ASN A 262 -3.63 43.61 -20.74
CA ASN A 262 -3.83 44.98 -20.23
C ASN A 262 -5.12 45.12 -19.39
N GLY A 263 -5.42 44.11 -18.56
CA GLY A 263 -6.62 44.06 -17.72
C GLY A 263 -7.92 43.74 -18.46
N ARG A 264 -7.88 43.48 -19.77
CA ARG A 264 -9.05 43.06 -20.57
C ARG A 264 -9.09 41.55 -20.73
N SER A 265 -10.27 40.95 -20.59
CA SER A 265 -10.44 39.51 -20.75
C SER A 265 -10.15 39.06 -22.19
N VAL A 266 -9.43 37.95 -22.31
CA VAL A 266 -9.04 37.33 -23.59
C VAL A 266 -9.88 36.07 -23.78
N LYS A 267 -10.48 35.92 -24.97
CA LYS A 267 -11.22 34.71 -25.32
C LYS A 267 -10.26 33.56 -25.53
N ILE A 268 -10.52 32.43 -24.87
CA ILE A 268 -9.70 31.22 -24.98
C ILE A 268 -10.28 30.34 -26.08
N GLY A 269 -9.43 30.01 -27.06
CA GLY A 269 -9.70 29.11 -28.16
C GLY A 269 -9.35 27.65 -27.85
N PRO A 270 -9.42 26.77 -28.86
CA PRO A 270 -9.02 25.37 -28.74
C PRO A 270 -7.61 25.23 -28.18
N TYR A 271 -7.35 24.15 -27.43
CA TYR A 271 -6.05 23.84 -26.82
C TYR A 271 -5.56 24.85 -25.76
N GLY A 272 -6.41 25.76 -25.29
CA GLY A 272 -6.07 26.68 -24.21
C GLY A 272 -5.27 27.92 -24.65
N ALA A 273 -5.35 28.28 -25.93
CA ALA A 273 -4.70 29.46 -26.50
C ALA A 273 -5.61 30.71 -26.43
N GLY A 274 -5.09 31.85 -25.97
CA GLY A 274 -5.79 33.13 -25.99
C GLY A 274 -5.24 34.05 -27.08
N GLN A 275 -6.07 34.44 -28.04
CA GLN A 275 -5.67 35.38 -29.08
C GLN A 275 -5.83 36.83 -28.61
N ILE A 276 -4.77 37.62 -28.74
CA ILE A 276 -4.73 39.01 -28.29
C ILE A 276 -4.56 39.92 -29.49
N ALA A 277 -5.41 40.94 -29.58
CA ALA A 277 -5.26 42.04 -30.50
C ALA A 277 -5.63 43.36 -29.82
N PHE A 278 -4.78 44.38 -29.91
CA PHE A 278 -5.10 45.72 -29.43
C PHE A 278 -4.47 46.82 -30.31
N PRO A 279 -5.14 47.97 -30.47
CA PRO A 279 -4.60 49.07 -31.26
C PRO A 279 -3.46 49.79 -30.51
N VAL A 280 -2.39 50.12 -31.23
CA VAL A 280 -1.33 51.02 -30.75
C VAL A 280 -1.71 52.46 -31.12
N PRO A 281 -1.86 53.38 -30.15
CA PRO A 281 -2.23 54.76 -30.44
C PRO A 281 -1.25 55.42 -31.43
N ALA A 282 -1.78 56.23 -32.36
CA ALA A 282 -0.95 56.99 -33.32
C ALA A 282 -0.06 58.05 -32.64
N THR A 283 -0.35 58.40 -31.39
CA THR A 283 0.43 59.33 -30.57
C THR A 283 1.44 58.63 -29.66
N ALA A 284 1.59 57.31 -29.77
CA ALA A 284 2.49 56.56 -28.92
C ALA A 284 3.96 56.88 -29.26
N PRO A 285 4.85 57.05 -28.27
CA PRO A 285 6.26 57.31 -28.52
C PRO A 285 6.92 56.12 -29.21
N SER A 286 7.72 56.37 -30.24
CA SER A 286 8.54 55.35 -30.90
C SER A 286 9.59 54.80 -29.94
N GLY A 287 9.81 53.49 -29.97
CA GLY A 287 10.81 52.81 -29.14
C GLY A 287 10.24 51.63 -28.35
N PRO A 288 10.96 51.18 -27.29
CA PRO A 288 10.54 50.06 -26.47
C PRO A 288 9.23 50.34 -25.73
N ALA A 289 8.30 49.40 -25.82
CA ALA A 289 7.02 49.41 -25.14
C ALA A 289 6.76 48.03 -24.52
N PHE A 290 5.68 47.93 -23.74
CA PHE A 290 5.30 46.69 -23.07
C PHE A 290 3.79 46.65 -22.85
N TRP A 291 3.27 45.43 -22.74
CA TRP A 291 1.91 45.19 -22.29
C TRP A 291 1.92 44.12 -21.18
N GLU A 292 0.86 44.09 -20.38
CA GLU A 292 0.74 43.17 -19.26
C GLU A 292 -0.18 42.01 -19.58
N ALA A 293 0.28 40.80 -19.34
CA ALA A 293 -0.51 39.58 -19.41
C ALA A 293 -0.79 39.05 -18.01
N SER A 294 -1.99 38.52 -17.80
CA SER A 294 -2.27 37.67 -16.65
C SER A 294 -3.02 36.40 -17.04
N ILE A 295 -2.66 35.29 -16.41
CA ILE A 295 -3.37 34.02 -16.52
C ILE A 295 -3.72 33.58 -15.11
N SER A 296 -5.01 33.51 -14.83
CA SER A 296 -5.56 33.10 -13.53
C SER A 296 -6.29 31.78 -13.64
N GLY A 297 -6.17 30.91 -12.65
CA GLY A 297 -6.92 29.65 -12.61
C GLY A 297 -6.80 28.98 -11.24
N SER A 298 -7.68 28.01 -10.98
CA SER A 298 -7.57 27.19 -9.78
C SER A 298 -6.56 26.07 -10.03
N TYR A 299 -5.51 26.03 -9.22
CA TYR A 299 -4.49 24.99 -9.25
C TYR A 299 -4.40 24.34 -7.87
N ARG A 300 -4.61 23.02 -7.81
CA ARG A 300 -4.65 22.24 -6.55
C ARG A 300 -5.56 22.88 -5.47
N GLY A 301 -6.72 23.40 -5.89
CA GLY A 301 -7.70 24.02 -5.00
C GLY A 301 -7.36 25.44 -4.53
N ARG A 302 -6.31 26.08 -5.07
CA ARG A 302 -5.98 27.48 -4.80
C ARG A 302 -6.01 28.32 -6.07
N ASP A 303 -6.54 29.53 -5.96
CA ASP A 303 -6.48 30.51 -7.04
C ASP A 303 -5.04 30.97 -7.23
N THR A 304 -4.52 30.74 -8.42
CA THR A 304 -3.15 31.11 -8.82
C THR A 304 -3.23 32.08 -9.99
N THR A 305 -2.41 33.13 -9.96
CA THR A 305 -2.31 34.10 -11.05
C THR A 305 -0.86 34.29 -11.46
N PHE A 306 -0.56 33.97 -12.72
CA PHE A 306 0.71 34.29 -13.36
C PHE A 306 0.60 35.68 -13.98
N ARG A 307 1.57 36.56 -13.71
CA ARG A 307 1.65 37.91 -14.28
C ARG A 307 2.99 38.07 -14.97
N PHE A 308 2.98 38.61 -16.19
CA PHE A 308 4.21 38.88 -16.93
C PHE A 308 4.04 40.05 -17.88
N ARG A 309 5.18 40.68 -18.19
CA ARG A 309 5.27 41.89 -18.99
C ARG A 309 5.95 41.55 -20.31
N VAL A 310 5.24 41.77 -21.40
CA VAL A 310 5.66 41.37 -22.73
C VAL A 310 6.20 42.59 -23.46
N PRO A 311 7.49 42.63 -23.82
CA PRO A 311 8.08 43.75 -24.54
C PRO A 311 7.68 43.72 -26.02
N TYR A 312 7.55 44.90 -26.62
CA TYR A 312 7.43 45.09 -28.07
C TYR A 312 8.02 46.45 -28.46
N THR A 313 8.18 46.71 -29.76
CA THR A 313 8.75 47.96 -30.28
C THR A 313 7.73 48.71 -31.11
N ILE A 314 7.55 50.00 -30.83
CA ILE A 314 6.74 50.90 -31.64
C ILE A 314 7.64 51.60 -32.65
N GLN A 315 7.33 51.47 -33.93
CA GLN A 315 8.00 52.21 -35.00
C GLN A 315 7.14 53.36 -35.49
N ARG A 316 7.80 54.51 -35.68
CA ARG A 316 7.21 55.67 -36.35
C ARG A 316 7.06 55.37 -37.84
N GLN A 317 6.02 55.92 -38.47
CA GLN A 317 5.87 55.86 -39.93
C GLN A 317 7.01 56.58 -40.65
#